data_AF-A0A2L2MZK6-F1
#
_entry.id   AF-A0A2L2MZK6-F1
#
_cell.length_a   1.000
_cell.length_b   1.000
_cell.length_c   1.000
_cell.angle_alpha   90.00
_cell.angle_beta   90.00
_cell.angle_gamma   90.00
#
_symmetry.space_group_name_H-M   'P 1'
#
loop_
_entity.id
_entity.type
_entity.pdbx_description
1 polymer ?
#
loop_
_entity_poly.entity_id
_entity_poly.type
_entity_poly.pdbx_seq_one_letter_code
_entity_poly.pdbx_strand_id
1 'polypeptide(L)'
;MSHFLTLVIVDRTEANPSKKAKELMLPYFETDEDNPSLQAKCDGFAIGGQYDGIIWGKEQHYNLNPEEFQRRYGLDIVQSEDNIRPISALMSDLVSYAIVTPDGKWHDREGKSNEEWLEKFRSLLRQYQDNIVVAIDCHC
;
A
#
# COMPACT_ATOMS: atom_id res chain seq x y z
N MET A 1 -6.78 1.63 16.84
CA MET A 1 -6.81 0.89 15.57
C MET A 1 -5.52 1.20 14.84
N SER A 2 -4.87 0.20 14.28
CA SER A 2 -3.55 0.35 13.68
C SER A 2 -3.67 0.43 12.17
N HIS A 3 -2.88 1.33 11.58
CA HIS A 3 -2.73 1.43 10.14
C HIS A 3 -1.32 0.99 9.75
N PHE A 4 -1.18 0.39 8.58
CA PHE A 4 0.12 0.06 8.01
C PHE A 4 0.13 0.24 6.49
N LEU A 5 1.28 0.68 5.97
CA LEU A 5 1.49 0.83 4.54
C LEU A 5 1.74 -0.52 3.88
N THR A 6 0.99 -0.80 2.83
CA THR A 6 1.24 -1.90 1.88
C THR A 6 1.51 -1.32 0.50
N LEU A 7 2.57 -1.77 -0.16
CA LEU A 7 2.80 -1.46 -1.57
C LEU A 7 2.27 -2.60 -2.45
N VAL A 8 1.47 -2.30 -3.45
CA VAL A 8 1.01 -3.29 -4.42
C VAL A 8 1.71 -3.04 -5.75
N ILE A 9 2.51 -4.01 -6.19
CA ILE A 9 3.22 -3.93 -7.46
C ILE A 9 2.26 -4.32 -8.59
N VAL A 10 2.14 -3.45 -9.58
CA VAL A 10 1.28 -3.64 -10.75
C VAL A 10 2.11 -3.51 -12.03
N ASP A 11 1.75 -4.25 -13.07
CA ASP A 11 2.37 -4.08 -14.39
C ASP A 11 2.23 -2.63 -14.86
N ARG A 12 3.31 -2.05 -15.40
CA ARG A 12 3.33 -0.65 -15.85
C ARG A 12 2.41 -0.40 -17.05
N THR A 13 2.06 -1.45 -17.79
CA THR A 13 1.14 -1.38 -18.93
C THR A 13 -0.33 -1.52 -18.53
N GLU A 14 -0.62 -1.77 -17.25
CA GLU A 14 -1.99 -1.90 -16.75
C GLU A 14 -2.78 -0.61 -16.98
N ALA A 15 -3.94 -0.72 -17.60
CA ALA A 15 -4.76 0.44 -17.99
C ALA A 15 -5.41 1.12 -16.77
N ASN A 16 -5.68 0.34 -15.71
CA ASN A 16 -6.21 0.86 -14.47
C ASN A 16 -5.47 0.25 -13.26
N PRO A 17 -4.30 0.80 -12.89
CA PRO A 17 -3.48 0.28 -11.81
C PRO A 17 -4.21 0.26 -10.46
N SER A 18 -5.03 1.27 -10.18
CA SER A 18 -5.85 1.34 -8.96
C SER A 18 -6.80 0.17 -8.85
N LYS A 19 -7.55 -0.12 -9.92
CA LYS A 19 -8.47 -1.25 -9.94
C LYS A 19 -7.71 -2.55 -9.76
N LYS A 20 -6.60 -2.72 -10.48
CA LYS A 20 -5.78 -3.94 -10.38
C LYS A 20 -5.20 -4.14 -8.99
N ALA A 21 -4.71 -3.08 -8.35
CA ALA A 21 -4.21 -3.14 -6.98
C ALA A 21 -5.31 -3.55 -5.99
N LYS A 22 -6.52 -3.00 -6.12
CA LYS A 22 -7.68 -3.43 -5.32
C LYS A 22 -7.99 -4.91 -5.52
N GLU A 23 -8.01 -5.39 -6.76
CA GLU A 23 -8.22 -6.82 -7.08
C GLU A 23 -7.18 -7.73 -6.40
N LEU A 24 -5.90 -7.33 -6.40
CA LEU A 24 -4.82 -8.08 -5.73
C LEU A 24 -4.92 -8.06 -4.20
N MET A 25 -5.59 -7.05 -3.63
CA MET A 25 -5.82 -6.94 -2.18
C MET A 25 -7.01 -7.74 -1.69
N LEU A 26 -8.00 -8.05 -2.54
CA LEU A 26 -9.24 -8.74 -2.13
C LEU A 26 -9.02 -10.03 -1.34
N PRO A 27 -8.05 -10.91 -1.65
CA PRO A 27 -7.82 -12.13 -0.85
C PRO A 27 -7.34 -11.87 0.58
N TYR A 28 -6.79 -10.68 0.82
CA TYR A 28 -6.19 -10.25 2.10
C TYR A 28 -7.13 -9.33 2.90
N PHE A 29 -8.31 -9.04 2.37
CA PHE A 29 -9.33 -8.24 3.02
C PHE A 29 -10.31 -9.16 3.76
N GLU A 30 -10.53 -8.88 5.05
CA GLU A 30 -11.56 -9.56 5.82
C GLU A 30 -12.94 -9.06 5.40
N THR A 31 -13.77 -9.98 4.93
CA THR A 31 -15.13 -9.67 4.46
C THR A 31 -16.20 -10.18 5.41
N ASP A 32 -15.87 -11.12 6.30
CA ASP A 32 -16.82 -11.82 7.16
C ASP A 32 -16.24 -12.03 8.57
N GLU A 33 -16.77 -11.29 9.56
CA GLU A 33 -16.35 -11.41 10.95
C GLU A 33 -16.71 -12.78 11.57
N ASP A 34 -17.75 -13.44 11.06
CA ASP A 34 -18.23 -14.73 11.58
C ASP A 34 -17.43 -15.91 11.00
N ASN A 35 -16.78 -15.73 9.84
CA ASN A 35 -15.96 -16.75 9.20
C ASN A 35 -14.73 -16.13 8.51
N PRO A 36 -13.73 -15.72 9.30
CA PRO A 36 -12.61 -14.95 8.79
C PRO A 36 -11.74 -15.74 7.82
N SER A 37 -11.28 -15.07 6.77
CA SER A 37 -10.36 -15.68 5.81
C SER A 37 -9.02 -15.97 6.50
N LEU A 38 -8.50 -17.20 6.35
CA LEU A 38 -7.16 -17.55 6.82
C LEU A 38 -6.04 -16.72 6.17
N GLN A 39 -6.36 -16.01 5.08
CA GLN A 39 -5.45 -15.12 4.38
C GLN A 39 -5.69 -13.65 4.73
N ALA A 40 -6.73 -13.30 5.50
CA ALA A 40 -7.00 -11.92 5.85
C ALA A 40 -5.81 -11.30 6.60
N LYS A 41 -5.46 -10.08 6.19
CA LYS A 41 -4.38 -9.27 6.76
C LYS A 41 -4.87 -7.91 7.26
N CYS A 42 -6.05 -7.48 6.80
CA CYS A 42 -6.68 -6.21 7.15
C CYS A 42 -8.21 -6.33 7.05
N ASP A 43 -8.94 -5.61 7.90
CA ASP A 43 -10.41 -5.50 7.91
C ASP A 43 -10.91 -4.21 7.22
N GLY A 44 -9.99 -3.44 6.62
CA GLY A 44 -10.26 -2.27 5.80
C GLY A 44 -9.03 -1.87 5.00
N PHE A 45 -9.21 -1.37 3.78
CA PHE A 45 -8.09 -0.78 3.02
C PHE A 45 -8.54 0.32 2.06
N ALA A 46 -7.64 1.27 1.79
CA ALA A 46 -7.84 2.36 0.84
C ALA A 46 -6.55 2.70 0.08
N ILE A 47 -6.65 3.19 -1.16
CA ILE A 47 -5.49 3.74 -1.87
C ILE A 47 -5.11 5.07 -1.21
N GLY A 48 -3.84 5.26 -0.91
CA GLY A 48 -3.33 6.43 -0.20
C GLY A 48 -3.70 6.41 1.28
N GLY A 49 -4.96 6.67 1.63
CA GLY A 49 -5.44 6.72 3.03
C GLY A 49 -4.54 7.58 3.92
N GLN A 50 -4.15 7.06 5.09
CA GLN A 50 -3.18 7.72 5.99
C GLN A 50 -1.77 7.92 5.39
N TYR A 51 -1.47 7.21 4.29
CA TYR A 51 -0.19 7.21 3.59
C TYR A 51 -0.24 7.93 2.24
N ASP A 52 -1.27 8.75 2.01
CA ASP A 52 -1.45 9.50 0.77
C ASP A 52 -0.19 10.29 0.40
N GLY A 53 0.34 10.02 -0.79
CA GLY A 53 1.53 10.68 -1.31
C GLY A 53 2.84 10.34 -0.59
N ILE A 54 2.86 9.37 0.33
CA ILE A 54 4.10 8.95 1.02
C ILE A 54 5.16 8.48 0.03
N ILE A 55 4.72 7.84 -1.06
CA ILE A 55 5.60 7.35 -2.13
C ILE A 55 6.24 8.49 -2.92
N TRP A 56 5.82 9.75 -2.70
CA TRP A 56 6.41 10.98 -3.23
C TRP A 56 7.25 11.74 -2.20
N GLY A 57 7.34 11.27 -0.96
CA GLY A 57 8.01 11.97 0.13
C GLY A 57 7.19 13.10 0.74
N LYS A 58 5.88 13.11 0.52
CA LYS A 58 5.00 14.00 1.27
C LYS A 58 5.05 13.57 2.74
N GLU A 59 5.38 14.50 3.63
CA GLU A 59 5.31 14.25 5.07
C GLU A 59 3.87 13.99 5.51
N GLN A 60 3.68 13.03 6.39
CA GLN A 60 2.37 12.76 7.00
C GLN A 60 2.01 13.93 7.92
N HIS A 61 1.00 14.72 7.54
CA HIS A 61 0.50 15.79 8.38
C HIS A 61 -0.63 15.26 9.28
N TYR A 62 -0.31 15.01 10.54
CA TYR A 62 -1.24 14.45 11.53
C TYR A 62 -2.09 15.48 12.28
N ASN A 63 -1.85 16.78 12.06
CA ASN A 63 -2.55 17.86 12.74
C ASN A 63 -3.45 18.63 11.77
N LEU A 64 -4.36 17.93 11.10
CA LEU A 64 -5.44 18.57 10.35
C LEU A 64 -6.69 18.60 11.23
N ASN A 65 -7.39 19.74 11.24
CA ASN A 65 -8.71 19.78 11.85
C ASN A 65 -9.71 18.93 11.02
N PRO A 66 -10.86 18.52 11.56
CA PRO A 66 -11.81 17.66 10.84
C PRO A 66 -12.25 18.18 9.46
N GLU A 67 -12.34 19.51 9.28
CA GLU A 67 -12.70 20.14 8.02
C GLU A 67 -11.55 20.05 7.00
N GLU A 68 -10.30 20.25 7.43
CA GLU A 68 -9.10 20.04 6.63
C GLU A 68 -8.86 18.56 6.33
N PHE A 69 -9.20 17.66 7.26
CA PHE A 69 -9.17 16.22 7.05
C PHE A 69 -10.20 15.81 6.00
N GLN A 70 -11.44 16.30 6.07
CA GLN A 70 -12.44 16.08 5.01
C GLN A 70 -12.01 16.71 3.68
N ARG A 71 -11.37 17.87 3.70
CA ARG A 71 -10.88 18.58 2.51
C ARG A 71 -9.60 17.99 1.91
N ARG A 72 -8.82 17.20 2.64
CA ARG A 72 -7.57 16.62 2.13
C ARG A 72 -7.64 15.10 1.96
N TYR A 73 -8.42 14.44 2.81
CA TYR A 73 -8.53 13.00 2.95
C TYR A 73 -9.98 12.50 3.01
N GLY A 74 -10.97 13.39 2.84
CA GLY A 74 -12.32 12.93 2.49
C GLY A 74 -12.21 12.05 1.24
N LEU A 75 -12.98 10.96 1.21
CA LEU A 75 -12.95 9.94 0.16
C LEU A 75 -13.06 10.53 -1.27
N ASP A 76 -13.55 11.77 -1.39
CA ASP A 76 -13.71 12.53 -2.63
C ASP A 76 -12.46 13.30 -3.11
N ILE A 77 -11.34 13.32 -2.36
CA ILE A 77 -10.18 14.20 -2.64
C ILE A 77 -8.86 13.42 -2.83
N VAL A 78 -8.78 12.17 -2.38
CA VAL A 78 -7.60 11.33 -2.63
C VAL A 78 -7.50 11.00 -4.12
N GLN A 79 -6.50 11.58 -4.79
CA GLN A 79 -6.18 11.27 -6.17
C GLN A 79 -5.37 9.98 -6.21
N SER A 80 -5.86 8.98 -6.95
CA SER A 80 -5.16 7.69 -7.07
C SER A 80 -3.75 7.88 -7.64
N GLU A 81 -3.58 8.90 -8.49
CA GLU A 81 -2.34 9.26 -9.17
C GLU A 81 -1.23 9.67 -8.19
N ASP A 82 -1.60 10.33 -7.08
CA ASP A 82 -0.67 10.66 -5.99
C ASP A 82 -0.18 9.40 -5.24
N ASN A 83 -0.80 8.25 -5.49
CA ASN A 83 -0.50 6.99 -4.83
C ASN A 83 -0.05 5.91 -5.82
N ILE A 84 0.23 6.29 -7.06
CA ILE A 84 0.82 5.42 -8.08
C ILE A 84 2.17 5.98 -8.49
N ARG A 85 3.22 5.15 -8.46
CA ARG A 85 4.56 5.60 -8.86
C ARG A 85 5.39 4.48 -9.49
N PRO A 86 6.21 4.75 -10.52
CA PRO A 86 7.23 3.81 -10.97
C PRO A 86 8.17 3.42 -9.82
N ILE A 87 8.49 2.12 -9.71
CA ILE A 87 9.40 1.64 -8.67
C ILE A 87 10.77 2.33 -8.76
N SER A 88 11.25 2.54 -9.99
CA SER A 88 12.50 3.26 -10.27
C SER A 88 12.55 4.70 -9.73
N ALA A 89 11.40 5.29 -9.40
CA ALA A 89 11.29 6.64 -8.88
C ALA A 89 10.98 6.68 -7.37
N LEU A 90 10.83 5.53 -6.69
CA LEU A 90 10.58 5.49 -5.26
C LEU A 90 11.77 6.04 -4.47
N MET A 91 11.47 6.61 -3.31
CA MET A 91 12.49 7.05 -2.37
C MET A 91 13.22 5.85 -1.78
N SER A 92 14.55 5.94 -1.65
CA SER A 92 15.40 4.82 -1.23
C SER A 92 15.25 4.42 0.24
N ASP A 93 14.69 5.31 1.05
CA ASP A 93 14.42 5.16 2.48
C ASP A 93 13.00 4.68 2.77
N LEU A 94 12.10 4.67 1.78
CA LEU A 94 10.76 4.14 1.93
C LEU A 94 10.82 2.62 2.18
N VAL A 95 10.21 2.18 3.26
CA VAL A 95 10.01 0.76 3.59
C VAL A 95 8.59 0.58 4.07
N SER A 96 7.81 -0.23 3.37
CA SER A 96 6.44 -0.55 3.79
C SER A 96 6.42 -1.74 4.73
N TYR A 97 5.30 -1.93 5.44
CA TYR A 97 5.10 -3.10 6.30
C TYR A 97 4.92 -4.37 5.47
N ALA A 98 4.22 -4.25 4.34
CA ALA A 98 3.98 -5.33 3.41
C ALA A 98 4.11 -4.90 1.95
N ILE A 99 4.30 -5.88 1.07
CA ILE A 99 4.28 -5.72 -0.38
C ILE A 99 3.52 -6.89 -1.01
N VAL A 100 2.66 -6.59 -1.98
CA VAL A 100 1.97 -7.57 -2.81
C VAL A 100 2.59 -7.56 -4.19
N THR A 101 3.03 -8.72 -4.66
CA THR A 101 3.66 -8.88 -5.98
C THR A 101 2.62 -9.01 -7.10
N PRO A 102 3.00 -8.86 -8.38
CA PRO A 102 2.04 -8.93 -9.49
C PRO A 102 1.32 -10.28 -9.64
N ASP A 103 1.94 -11.37 -9.16
CA ASP A 103 1.34 -12.71 -9.08
C ASP A 103 0.40 -12.88 -7.86
N GLY A 104 0.15 -11.81 -7.12
CA GLY A 104 -0.79 -11.76 -6.01
C GLY A 104 -0.26 -12.32 -4.70
N LYS A 105 1.05 -12.49 -4.52
CA LYS A 105 1.62 -12.99 -3.27
C LYS A 105 1.88 -11.85 -2.28
N TRP A 106 1.45 -12.06 -1.05
CA TRP A 106 1.76 -11.21 0.09
C TRP A 106 3.14 -11.51 0.70
N HIS A 107 3.88 -10.45 0.97
CA HIS A 107 5.11 -10.49 1.74
C HIS A 107 5.07 -9.38 2.79
N ASP A 108 5.30 -9.71 4.06
CA ASP A 108 5.31 -8.75 5.16
C ASP A 108 6.55 -8.90 6.05
N ARG A 109 6.69 -7.95 6.97
CA ARG A 109 7.69 -7.94 8.03
C ARG A 109 7.47 -8.99 9.12
N GLU A 110 6.30 -9.63 9.17
CA GLU A 110 5.94 -10.53 10.28
C GLU A 110 6.96 -11.68 10.44
N GLY A 111 7.41 -11.89 11.67
CA GLY A 111 8.41 -12.92 12.01
C GLY A 111 9.84 -12.68 11.49
N LYS A 112 10.17 -11.47 11.02
CA LYS A 112 11.50 -11.13 10.45
C LYS A 112 12.16 -9.99 11.22
N SER A 113 13.49 -9.97 11.24
CA SER A 113 14.24 -8.80 11.70
C SER A 113 14.07 -7.61 10.74
N ASN A 114 14.49 -6.43 11.19
CA ASN A 114 14.45 -5.23 10.34
C ASN A 114 15.37 -5.37 9.13
N GLU A 115 16.55 -5.93 9.33
CA GLU A 115 17.56 -6.15 8.28
C GLU A 115 17.07 -7.19 7.27
N GLU A 116 16.52 -8.31 7.75
CA GLU A 116 15.96 -9.37 6.90
C GLU A 116 14.79 -8.83 6.07
N TRP A 117 13.89 -8.06 6.68
CA TRP A 117 12.78 -7.46 5.96
C TRP A 117 13.25 -6.43 4.95
N LEU A 118 14.17 -5.54 5.33
CA LEU A 118 14.71 -4.51 4.44
C LEU A 118 15.40 -5.13 3.21
N GLU A 119 16.17 -6.19 3.40
CA GLU A 119 16.83 -6.91 2.32
C GLU A 119 15.81 -7.54 1.37
N LYS A 120 14.83 -8.27 1.92
CA LYS A 120 13.77 -8.90 1.13
C LYS A 120 12.93 -7.88 0.38
N PHE A 121 12.52 -6.81 1.05
CA PHE A 121 11.73 -5.72 0.48
C PHE A 121 12.46 -5.08 -0.71
N ARG A 122 13.74 -4.72 -0.53
CA ARG A 122 14.58 -4.16 -1.61
C ARG A 122 14.84 -5.16 -2.73
N SER A 123 14.92 -6.45 -2.43
CA SER A 123 15.04 -7.51 -3.44
C SER A 123 13.80 -7.56 -4.33
N LEU A 124 12.60 -7.52 -3.74
CA LEU A 124 11.34 -7.51 -4.47
C LEU A 124 11.20 -6.26 -5.35
N LEU A 125 11.51 -5.08 -4.83
CA LEU A 125 11.50 -3.86 -5.65
C LEU A 125 12.47 -3.93 -6.83
N ARG A 126 13.67 -4.50 -6.64
CA ARG A 126 14.63 -4.69 -7.73
C ARG A 126 14.13 -5.70 -8.77
N GLN A 127 13.52 -6.80 -8.33
CA GLN A 127 12.96 -7.82 -9.22
C GLN A 127 11.88 -7.24 -10.15
N TYR A 128 11.09 -6.29 -9.67
CA TYR A 128 10.00 -5.66 -10.42
C TYR A 128 10.29 -4.19 -10.75
N GLN A 129 11.55 -3.80 -10.97
CA GLN A 129 11.96 -2.40 -11.11
C GLN A 129 11.24 -1.63 -12.24
N ASP A 130 10.79 -2.33 -13.28
CA ASP A 130 10.12 -1.75 -14.45
C ASP A 130 8.61 -1.57 -14.24
N ASN A 131 8.08 -2.06 -13.12
CA ASN A 131 6.68 -1.96 -12.72
C ASN A 131 6.40 -0.64 -11.98
N ILE A 132 5.13 -0.44 -11.68
CA ILE A 132 4.63 0.62 -10.80
C ILE A 132 4.19 0.03 -9.47
N VAL A 133 4.18 0.84 -8.43
CA VAL A 133 3.54 0.54 -7.15
C VAL A 133 2.30 1.40 -6.96
N VAL A 134 1.34 0.83 -6.26
CA VAL A 134 0.19 1.53 -5.68
C VAL A 134 0.32 1.50 -4.16
N ALA A 135 0.27 2.66 -3.51
CA ALA A 135 0.30 2.76 -2.06
C ALA A 135 -1.09 2.50 -1.48
N ILE A 136 -1.19 1.51 -0.59
CA ILE A 136 -2.42 1.10 0.08
C ILE A 136 -2.25 1.30 1.59
N ASP A 137 -3.18 2.03 2.18
CA ASP A 137 -3.42 2.07 3.61
C ASP A 137 -4.25 0.87 4.02
N CYS A 138 -3.72 0.02 4.89
CA CYS A 138 -4.41 -1.13 5.45
C CYS A 138 -4.71 -0.87 6.92
N HIS A 139 -5.93 -1.22 7.32
CA HIS A 139 -6.46 -1.08 8.67
C HIS A 139 -6.56 -2.45 9.37
N CYS A 140 -6.30 -2.48 10.68
CA CYS A 140 -6.42 -3.66 11.54
C CYS A 140 -6.78 -3.32 13.00
#